data_AF-A0A3C0EYL5-F1
#
_entry.id   AF-A0A3C0EYL5-F1
#
_cell.length_a   1.000
_cell.length_b   1.000
_cell.length_c   1.000
_cell.angle_alpha   90.00
_cell.angle_beta   90.00
_cell.angle_gamma   90.00
#
_symmetry.space_group_name_H-M   'P 1'
#
loop_
_entity.id
_entity.type
_entity.pdbx_description
1 polymer ?
#
loop_
_entity_poly.entity_id
_entity_poly.type
_entity_poly.pdbx_seq_one_letter_code
_entity_poly.pdbx_strand_id
1 'polypeptide(L)'
;MNKFFTTILVLFAVNPNNNGIAQLDNPELYDIGGEFAFVRVQYDSYYEGGFYGGPWLTDFPASDENFLRGVARLTNVRVMSQPIVLRFDDEEIFDYPFLYALEMGRNGGLSMSQREL
;
A
#
# COMPACT_ATOMS: atom_id res chain seq x y z
N MET A 1 7.69 43.45 -27.58
CA MET A 1 6.49 42.93 -26.88
C MET A 1 6.97 42.11 -25.69
N ASN A 2 7.05 42.72 -24.52
CA ASN A 2 7.55 42.08 -23.29
C ASN A 2 6.37 41.43 -22.56
N LYS A 3 6.33 40.10 -22.50
CA LYS A 3 5.36 39.37 -21.67
C LYS A 3 5.99 39.17 -20.30
N PHE A 4 5.56 39.97 -19.32
CA PHE A 4 5.84 39.75 -17.91
C PHE A 4 5.18 38.44 -17.46
N PHE A 5 5.98 37.45 -17.07
CA PHE A 5 5.49 36.26 -16.37
C PHE A 5 5.42 36.59 -14.87
N THR A 6 4.19 36.65 -14.33
CA THR A 6 3.96 36.74 -12.90
C THR A 6 3.99 35.34 -12.31
N THR A 7 5.08 34.99 -11.63
CA THR A 7 5.16 33.77 -10.81
C THR A 7 4.46 34.04 -9.48
N ILE A 8 3.34 33.35 -9.22
CA ILE A 8 2.73 33.29 -7.89
C ILE A 8 3.51 32.26 -7.07
N LEU A 9 4.24 32.73 -6.06
CA LEU A 9 4.87 31.89 -5.05
C LEU A 9 3.83 31.61 -3.96
N VAL A 10 3.29 30.39 -3.92
CA VAL A 10 2.46 29.94 -2.80
C VAL A 10 3.38 29.47 -1.68
N LEU A 11 3.53 30.29 -0.63
CA LEU A 11 4.16 29.84 0.61
C LEU A 11 3.17 28.93 1.37
N PHE A 12 3.47 27.64 1.44
CA PHE A 12 2.88 26.78 2.46
C PHE A 12 3.52 27.14 3.81
N ALA A 13 2.75 27.81 4.67
CA ALA A 13 3.11 27.93 6.08
C ALA A 13 2.97 26.55 6.73
N VAL A 14 4.05 25.78 6.77
CA VAL A 14 4.14 24.59 7.63
C VAL A 14 4.12 25.11 9.07
N ASN A 15 3.02 24.87 9.78
CA ASN A 15 2.96 25.12 11.21
C ASN A 15 3.65 23.94 11.93
N PRO A 16 4.85 24.12 12.51
CA PRO A 16 5.61 23.02 13.10
C PRO A 16 4.99 22.50 14.41
N ASN A 17 3.91 23.14 14.89
CA ASN A 17 3.28 22.83 16.17
C ASN A 17 2.00 22.00 16.04
N ASN A 18 1.64 21.53 14.85
CA ASN A 18 0.62 20.49 14.70
C ASN A 18 1.26 19.13 15.00
N ASN A 19 1.67 18.94 16.25
CA ASN A 19 1.70 17.61 16.85
C ASN A 19 0.24 17.20 17.02
N GLY A 20 -0.45 16.90 15.91
CA GLY A 20 -1.57 15.99 16.00
C GLY A 20 -1.06 14.80 16.79
N ILE A 21 -1.78 14.37 17.82
CA ILE A 21 -1.40 13.16 18.55
C ILE A 21 -1.53 12.03 17.54
N ALA A 22 -0.45 11.78 16.78
CA ALA A 22 -0.29 10.60 15.97
C ALA A 22 -0.44 9.45 16.96
N GLN A 23 -1.38 8.57 16.68
CA GLN A 23 -1.74 7.56 17.65
C GLN A 23 -0.51 6.69 17.94
N LEU A 24 -0.21 6.53 19.24
CA LEU A 24 1.02 5.88 19.70
C LEU A 24 1.15 4.50 19.07
N ASP A 25 2.22 4.29 18.32
CA ASP A 25 2.57 3.01 17.73
C ASP A 25 3.19 2.10 18.80
N ASN A 26 3.04 0.77 18.66
CA ASN A 26 3.71 -0.18 19.55
C ASN A 26 4.84 -0.89 18.80
N PRO A 27 6.09 -0.39 18.87
CA PRO A 27 7.20 -0.92 18.09
C PRO A 27 7.56 -2.37 18.46
N GLU A 28 7.18 -2.86 19.64
CA GLU A 28 7.48 -4.22 20.09
C GLU A 28 6.66 -5.31 19.38
N LEU A 29 5.59 -4.92 18.67
CA LEU A 29 4.70 -5.86 17.98
C LEU A 29 5.04 -6.05 16.50
N TYR A 30 6.09 -5.37 16.00
CA TYR A 30 6.63 -5.62 14.67
C TYR A 30 7.77 -6.63 14.75
N ASP A 31 7.63 -7.74 14.04
CA ASP A 31 8.60 -8.83 14.02
C ASP A 31 8.79 -9.31 12.56
N ILE A 32 10.03 -9.63 12.17
CA ILE A 32 10.33 -10.20 10.85
C ILE A 32 9.72 -11.60 10.66
N GLY A 33 9.32 -12.25 11.76
CA GLY A 33 8.56 -13.50 11.77
C GLY A 33 7.16 -13.34 12.37
N GLY A 34 6.53 -12.17 12.23
CA GLY A 34 5.22 -11.86 12.80
C GLY A 34 4.15 -12.91 12.46
N GLU A 35 3.22 -13.15 13.40
CA GLU A 35 2.12 -14.12 13.25
C GLU A 35 1.14 -13.73 12.13
N PHE A 36 1.08 -12.44 11.79
CA PHE A 36 0.25 -11.91 10.72
C PHE A 36 1.06 -11.11 9.69
N ALA A 37 0.95 -11.51 8.43
CA ALA A 37 1.46 -10.77 7.29
C ALA A 37 0.29 -10.15 6.50
N PHE A 38 0.43 -8.89 6.12
CA PHE A 38 -0.46 -8.28 5.13
C PHE A 38 0.16 -8.47 3.75
N VAL A 39 -0.34 -9.46 3.01
CA VAL A 39 0.14 -9.78 1.66
C VAL A 39 -0.80 -9.16 0.63
N ARG A 40 -0.32 -8.17 -0.11
CA ARG A 40 -1.03 -7.57 -1.24
C ARG A 40 -0.72 -8.36 -2.52
N VAL A 41 -1.77 -8.72 -3.24
CA VAL A 41 -1.63 -9.37 -4.55
C VAL A 41 -1.47 -8.32 -5.63
N GLN A 42 -0.30 -8.33 -6.29
CA GLN A 42 -0.04 -7.58 -7.50
C GLN A 42 -0.59 -8.36 -8.71
N TYR A 43 -1.26 -7.64 -9.61
CA TYR A 43 -1.82 -8.21 -10.83
C TYR A 43 -1.82 -7.19 -11.96
N ASP A 44 -1.89 -7.68 -13.20
CA ASP A 44 -2.07 -6.84 -14.39
C ASP A 44 -3.55 -6.70 -14.75
N SER A 45 -3.93 -5.58 -15.36
CA SER A 45 -5.29 -5.35 -15.85
C SER A 45 -5.33 -5.28 -17.37
N TYR A 46 -6.46 -5.62 -17.99
CA TYR A 46 -6.60 -5.60 -19.45
C TYR A 46 -6.34 -4.22 -20.09
N TYR A 47 -6.66 -3.14 -19.39
CA TYR A 47 -6.43 -1.77 -19.85
C TYR A 47 -5.41 -1.06 -18.93
N GLU A 48 -4.58 -0.20 -19.52
CA GLU A 48 -3.50 0.49 -18.78
C GLU A 48 -4.04 1.31 -17.60
N GLY A 49 -3.43 1.10 -16.44
CA GLY A 49 -3.80 1.79 -15.20
C GLY A 49 -3.06 3.10 -14.99
N GLY A 50 -3.31 4.08 -15.87
CA GLY A 50 -2.82 5.45 -15.72
C GLY A 50 -1.31 5.57 -15.44
N PHE A 51 -0.88 6.71 -14.92
CA PHE A 51 0.54 7.02 -14.68
C PHE A 51 1.20 6.19 -13.54
N TYR A 52 0.40 5.44 -12.76
CA TYR A 52 0.82 4.87 -11.48
C TYR A 52 0.88 3.34 -11.44
N GLY A 53 0.80 2.62 -12.56
CA GLY A 53 1.17 1.18 -12.58
C GLY A 53 0.06 0.18 -12.21
N GLY A 54 -1.23 0.57 -12.29
CA GLY A 54 -2.36 -0.36 -12.17
C GLY A 54 -3.27 -0.14 -10.95
N PRO A 55 -4.52 -0.66 -10.96
CA PRO A 55 -5.46 -0.54 -9.84
C PRO A 55 -4.96 -1.14 -8.52
N TRP A 56 -4.11 -2.17 -8.57
CA TRP A 56 -3.56 -2.82 -7.38
C TRP A 56 -2.70 -1.88 -6.52
N LEU A 57 -2.16 -0.79 -7.10
CA LEU A 57 -1.35 0.22 -6.41
C LEU A 57 -2.18 1.28 -5.67
N THR A 58 -3.51 1.25 -5.78
CA THR A 58 -4.37 2.23 -5.10
C THR A 58 -4.07 2.24 -3.60
N ASP A 59 -3.67 3.43 -3.12
CA ASP A 59 -3.26 3.74 -1.74
C ASP A 59 -2.07 2.95 -1.19
N PHE A 60 -1.32 2.23 -2.03
CA PHE A 60 -0.10 1.51 -1.63
C PHE A 60 1.10 2.47 -1.54
N PRO A 61 2.02 2.31 -0.55
CA PRO A 61 2.01 1.33 0.56
C PRO A 61 1.28 1.82 1.82
N ALA A 62 0.86 3.08 1.86
CA ALA A 62 0.36 3.72 3.08
C ALA A 62 -0.87 3.02 3.67
N SER A 63 -1.78 2.50 2.84
CA SER A 63 -2.95 1.75 3.32
C SER A 63 -2.55 0.47 4.06
N ASP A 64 -1.58 -0.27 3.53
CA ASP A 64 -1.14 -1.56 4.08
C ASP A 64 -0.37 -1.36 5.39
N GLU A 65 0.54 -0.38 5.43
CA GLU A 65 1.26 -0.02 6.66
C GLU A 65 0.32 0.44 7.77
N ASN A 66 -0.71 1.23 7.43
CA ASN A 66 -1.70 1.66 8.40
C ASN A 66 -2.58 0.49 8.89
N PHE A 67 -2.86 -0.51 8.04
CA PHE A 67 -3.56 -1.72 8.45
C PHE A 67 -2.73 -2.50 9.48
N LEU A 68 -1.45 -2.76 9.17
CA LEU A 68 -0.53 -3.43 10.08
C LEU A 68 -0.40 -2.71 11.43
N ARG A 69 -0.23 -1.38 11.41
CA ARG A 69 -0.25 -0.55 12.62
C ARG A 69 -1.55 -0.70 13.40
N GLY A 70 -2.68 -0.75 12.71
CA GLY A 70 -3.99 -0.95 13.32
C GLY A 70 -4.11 -2.29 14.04
N VAL A 71 -3.68 -3.39 13.38
CA VAL A 71 -3.68 -4.74 13.96
C VAL A 71 -2.77 -4.80 15.18
N ALA A 72 -1.52 -4.36 15.06
CA ALA A 72 -0.57 -4.33 16.16
C ALA A 72 -1.12 -3.54 17.35
N ARG A 73 -1.67 -2.36 17.13
CA ARG A 73 -2.12 -1.48 18.20
C ARG A 73 -3.41 -1.94 18.89
N LEU A 74 -4.34 -2.51 18.13
CA LEU A 74 -5.69 -2.82 18.62
C LEU A 74 -5.84 -4.29 19.04
N THR A 75 -4.80 -5.10 18.84
CA THR A 75 -4.76 -6.51 19.21
C THR A 75 -3.43 -6.84 19.91
N ASN A 76 -3.22 -8.10 20.27
CA ASN A 76 -1.91 -8.59 20.74
C ASN A 76 -1.20 -9.44 19.67
N VAL A 77 -1.67 -9.43 18.43
CA VAL A 77 -1.08 -10.19 17.32
C VAL A 77 0.22 -9.50 16.91
N ARG A 78 1.30 -10.28 16.81
CA ARG A 78 2.56 -9.79 16.23
C ARG A 78 2.41 -9.71 14.73
N VAL A 79 2.82 -8.60 14.15
CA VAL A 79 2.68 -8.36 12.72
C VAL A 79 4.04 -8.24 12.04
N MET A 80 4.07 -8.50 10.74
CA MET A 80 5.23 -8.18 9.92
C MET A 80 5.54 -6.68 9.96
N SER A 81 6.83 -6.32 9.95
CA SER A 81 7.27 -4.91 9.96
C SER A 81 6.86 -4.13 8.71
N GLN A 82 6.67 -4.83 7.58
CA GLN A 82 6.28 -4.26 6.30
C GLN A 82 5.27 -5.18 5.61
N PRO A 83 4.38 -4.63 4.77
CA PRO A 83 3.54 -5.46 3.91
C PRO A 83 4.38 -6.19 2.87
N ILE A 84 3.86 -7.32 2.40
CA ILE A 84 4.48 -8.15 1.37
C ILE A 84 3.68 -7.97 0.08
N VAL A 85 4.35 -7.90 -1.06
CA VAL A 85 3.69 -7.87 -2.38
C VAL A 85 4.08 -9.14 -3.11
N LEU A 86 3.09 -9.98 -3.43
CA LEU A 86 3.27 -11.21 -4.19
C LEU A 86 2.40 -11.18 -5.45
N ARG A 87 2.79 -11.97 -6.46
CA ARG A 87 1.96 -12.26 -7.64
C ARG A 87 1.29 -13.63 -7.50
N PHE A 88 0.35 -13.94 -8.38
CA PHE A 88 -0.35 -15.23 -8.36
C PHE A 88 0.56 -16.43 -8.67
N ASP A 89 1.63 -16.23 -9.44
CA ASP A 89 2.60 -17.27 -9.79
C ASP A 89 3.82 -17.32 -8.84
N ASP A 90 3.75 -16.60 -7.73
CA ASP A 90 4.74 -16.68 -6.66
C ASP A 90 4.48 -17.92 -5.81
N GLU A 91 5.47 -18.80 -5.67
CA GLU A 91 5.33 -20.04 -4.89
C GLU A 91 5.12 -19.74 -3.39
N GLU A 92 5.66 -18.62 -2.89
CA GLU A 92 5.53 -18.20 -1.48
C GLU A 92 4.09 -17.78 -1.13
N ILE A 93 3.19 -17.61 -2.11
CA ILE A 93 1.79 -17.21 -1.86
C ILE A 93 1.06 -18.22 -0.96
N PHE A 94 1.48 -19.50 -1.00
CA PHE A 94 0.90 -20.58 -0.20
C PHE A 94 1.39 -20.61 1.25
N ASP A 95 2.44 -19.84 1.58
CA ASP A 95 2.94 -19.71 2.96
C ASP A 95 2.09 -18.74 3.78
N TYR A 96 1.23 -17.94 3.12
CA TYR A 96 0.44 -16.90 3.76
C TYR A 96 -1.07 -17.19 3.69
N PRO A 97 -1.76 -17.36 4.84
CA PRO A 97 -3.19 -17.70 4.86
C PRO A 97 -4.11 -16.49 4.61
N PHE A 98 -3.58 -15.27 4.59
CA PHE A 98 -4.32 -14.04 4.33
C PHE A 98 -3.71 -13.29 3.15
N LEU A 99 -4.50 -13.16 2.09
CA LEU A 99 -4.17 -12.39 0.89
C LEU A 99 -5.17 -11.26 0.72
N TYR A 100 -4.68 -10.10 0.31
CA TYR A 100 -5.48 -8.92 0.02
C TYR A 100 -5.34 -8.54 -1.45
N ALA A 101 -6.46 -8.45 -2.16
CA ALA A 101 -6.51 -7.97 -3.54
C ALA A 101 -7.55 -6.86 -3.65
N LEU A 102 -7.16 -5.75 -4.29
CA LEU A 102 -7.95 -4.53 -4.37
C LEU A 102 -8.34 -4.24 -5.83
N GLU A 103 -9.56 -3.77 -6.05
CA GLU A 103 -10.06 -3.25 -7.34
C GLU A 103 -9.91 -4.17 -8.57
N MET A 104 -9.94 -5.49 -8.39
CA MET A 104 -9.65 -6.49 -9.44
C MET A 104 -10.54 -6.42 -10.70
N GLY A 105 -11.66 -5.69 -10.66
CA GLY A 105 -12.54 -5.44 -11.81
C GLY A 105 -12.29 -4.11 -12.54
N ARG A 106 -11.42 -3.24 -12.01
CA ARG A 106 -11.09 -1.95 -12.62
C ARG A 106 -10.24 -2.16 -13.87
N ASN A 107 -10.32 -1.24 -14.82
CA ASN A 107 -9.55 -1.28 -16.07
C ASN A 107 -9.68 -2.60 -16.87
N GLY A 108 -10.91 -3.09 -17.02
CA GLY A 108 -11.20 -4.30 -17.80
C GLY A 108 -11.01 -5.61 -17.02
N GLY A 109 -10.55 -5.54 -15.77
CA GLY A 109 -10.40 -6.69 -14.89
C GLY A 109 -9.02 -7.36 -15.01
N LEU A 110 -8.87 -8.50 -14.32
CA LEU A 110 -7.63 -9.28 -14.24
C LEU A 110 -7.16 -9.77 -15.61
N SER A 111 -5.95 -9.41 -15.98
CA SER A 111 -5.19 -9.99 -17.08
C SER A 111 -4.08 -10.87 -16.49
N MET A 112 -4.17 -12.18 -16.69
CA MET A 112 -3.24 -13.15 -16.14
C MET A 112 -2.32 -13.70 -17.23
N SER A 113 -1.04 -13.86 -16.90
CA SER A 113 -0.11 -14.61 -17.74
C SER A 113 -0.39 -16.12 -17.68
N GLN A 114 0.23 -16.90 -18.59
CA GLN A 114 0.07 -18.36 -18.59
C GLN A 114 0.58 -19.03 -17.30
N ARG A 115 1.48 -18.38 -16.55
CA ARG A 115 1.99 -18.89 -15.27
C ARG A 115 1.02 -18.64 -14.10
N GLU A 116 0.14 -17.66 -14.25
CA GLU A 116 -0.83 -17.25 -13.23
C GLU A 116 -2.20 -17.92 -13.42
N LEU A 117 -2.33 -18.81 -14.42
CA LEU A 117 -3.51 -19.65 -14.72
C LEU A 117 -3.32 -21.08 -14.21
#